data_AF-A0A926DTL8-F1
#
_entry.id   AF-A0A926DTL8-F1
#
_cell.length_a   1.000
_cell.length_b   1.000
_cell.length_c   1.000
_cell.angle_alpha   90.00
_cell.angle_beta   90.00
_cell.angle_gamma   90.00
#
_symmetry.space_group_name_H-M   'P 1'
#
loop_
_entity.id
_entity.type
_entity.pdbx_description
1 polymer ?
#
loop_
_entity_poly.entity_id
_entity_poly.type
_entity_poly.pdbx_seq_one_letter_code
_entity_poly.pdbx_strand_id
1 'polypeptide(L)'
;MEQDNFSRWRNKKVMVSGKKRTALGRMEIFLPRGGQPGRCYYSDETEHGLGPGPVRLSFAFGDAFAYQNGPLESEQLLFGSLNVFEESEYIPGMPPVDIGAILFQDRGTFKVGIRLASSIPQKQIVIYWWAETLEELEPEEKDTPTEAATEEFFIENAPKFLRKGMKYQFQCALPKGYDGPVHWKVLGQGGGSIDHNGMYTAPNVQGVFQIEASLDDQEKKTTVYIMIKE
;
A
#
# COMPACT_ATOMS: atom_id res chain seq x y z
N MET A 1 -15.84 -31.11 -30.76
CA MET A 1 -14.90 -31.16 -29.62
C MET A 1 -13.59 -30.65 -30.18
N GLU A 2 -13.07 -29.48 -29.87
CA GLU A 2 -13.21 -28.59 -28.73
C GLU A 2 -12.76 -27.23 -29.29
N GLN A 3 -13.66 -26.24 -29.40
CA GLN A 3 -13.27 -24.87 -29.75
C GLN A 3 -13.04 -24.13 -28.45
N ASP A 4 -11.77 -23.87 -28.17
CA ASP A 4 -11.33 -23.22 -26.95
C ASP A 4 -11.77 -21.75 -26.93
N ASN A 5 -12.57 -21.43 -25.92
CA ASN A 5 -13.12 -20.12 -25.61
C ASN A 5 -12.00 -19.20 -25.07
N PHE A 6 -11.21 -18.58 -25.95
CA PHE A 6 -10.40 -17.41 -25.57
C PHE A 6 -11.30 -16.18 -25.38
N SER A 7 -11.94 -16.15 -24.22
CA SER A 7 -12.82 -15.09 -23.77
C SER A 7 -12.04 -13.82 -23.41
N ARG A 8 -12.33 -12.76 -24.15
CA ARG A 8 -12.47 -11.36 -23.68
C ARG A 8 -11.40 -10.85 -22.70
N TRP A 9 -10.24 -10.48 -23.23
CA TRP A 9 -9.48 -9.37 -22.66
C TRP A 9 -10.01 -8.06 -23.24
N ARG A 10 -11.08 -7.52 -22.63
CA ARG A 10 -11.45 -6.11 -22.82
C ARG A 10 -10.43 -5.29 -22.04
N ASN A 11 -9.50 -4.66 -22.75
CA ASN A 11 -8.73 -3.54 -22.22
C ASN A 11 -9.72 -2.45 -21.78
N LYS A 12 -10.09 -2.42 -20.49
CA LYS A 12 -10.75 -1.26 -19.89
C LYS A 12 -9.68 -0.16 -19.86
N LYS A 13 -9.82 0.79 -20.77
CA LYS A 13 -9.03 2.02 -20.78
C LYS A 13 -9.45 2.83 -19.54
N VAL A 14 -8.70 2.71 -18.45
CA VAL A 14 -8.94 3.50 -17.24
C VAL A 14 -8.51 4.93 -17.57
N MET A 15 -9.48 5.83 -17.67
CA MET A 15 -9.23 7.26 -17.77
C MET A 15 -9.05 7.82 -16.36
N VAL A 16 -7.94 8.52 -16.18
CA VAL A 16 -7.36 9.00 -14.93
C VAL A 16 -7.56 10.52 -14.93
N SER A 17 -8.40 11.04 -14.02
CA SER A 17 -8.75 12.48 -13.94
C SER A 17 -8.26 13.14 -12.64
N GLY A 18 -7.31 12.52 -11.92
CA GLY A 18 -6.66 13.12 -10.75
C GLY A 18 -5.41 13.92 -11.14
N LYS A 19 -5.12 15.01 -10.41
CA LYS A 19 -3.80 15.65 -10.47
C LYS A 19 -2.83 14.80 -9.65
N LYS A 20 -2.10 13.89 -10.30
CA LYS A 20 -1.02 13.11 -9.69
C LYS A 20 -0.03 14.02 -8.96
N ARG A 21 0.22 13.74 -7.68
CA ARG A 21 1.23 14.43 -6.88
C ARG A 21 2.47 13.57 -6.78
N THR A 22 3.63 14.20 -6.93
CA THR A 22 4.92 13.53 -6.86
C THR A 22 5.78 14.17 -5.78
N ALA A 23 6.60 13.33 -5.15
CA ALA A 23 7.67 13.74 -4.27
C ALA A 23 8.93 12.96 -4.63
N LEU A 24 10.07 13.55 -4.33
CA LEU A 24 11.37 12.94 -4.59
C LEU A 24 12.34 13.31 -3.48
N GLY A 25 13.35 12.48 -3.31
CA GLY A 25 14.41 12.77 -2.36
C GLY A 25 15.56 11.79 -2.47
N ARG A 26 16.44 11.90 -1.49
CA ARG A 26 17.64 11.08 -1.34
C ARG A 26 17.69 10.56 0.09
N MET A 27 18.15 9.33 0.24
CA MET A 27 18.46 8.73 1.54
C MET A 27 19.80 7.99 1.49
N GLU A 28 20.32 7.69 2.67
CA GLU A 28 21.57 6.95 2.82
C GLU A 28 21.34 5.74 3.70
N ILE A 29 21.89 4.59 3.30
CA ILE A 29 21.92 3.39 4.12
C ILE A 29 23.34 3.21 4.63
N PHE A 30 23.50 3.23 5.95
CA PHE A 30 24.79 3.08 6.61
C PHE A 30 25.26 1.62 6.63
N LEU A 31 26.53 1.40 6.30
CA LEU A 31 27.22 0.13 6.23
C LEU A 31 28.41 0.15 7.23
N PRO A 32 28.20 -0.24 8.50
CA PRO A 32 29.17 0.03 9.58
C PRO A 32 30.59 -0.48 9.36
N ARG A 33 30.74 -1.57 8.58
CA ARG A 33 32.04 -2.21 8.25
C ARG A 33 32.25 -2.33 6.75
N GLY A 34 31.67 -1.42 5.98
CA GLY A 34 31.45 -1.63 4.56
C GLY A 34 30.30 -2.60 4.30
N GLY A 35 29.97 -2.75 3.02
CA GLY A 35 28.95 -3.69 2.57
C GLY A 35 29.50 -5.11 2.54
N GLN A 36 28.73 -6.06 3.06
CA GLN A 36 29.08 -7.48 3.08
C GLN A 36 28.12 -8.28 2.20
N PRO A 37 28.62 -9.30 1.46
CA PRO A 37 27.79 -10.13 0.60
C PRO A 37 26.72 -10.87 1.43
N GLY A 38 25.50 -10.93 0.90
CA GLY A 38 24.35 -11.60 1.51
C GLY A 38 23.77 -10.91 2.75
N ARG A 39 24.42 -9.86 3.29
CA ARG A 39 23.87 -9.11 4.43
C ARG A 39 22.80 -8.13 4.00
N CYS A 40 21.78 -8.03 4.84
CA CYS A 40 20.74 -7.03 4.72
C CYS A 40 21.10 -5.77 5.51
N TYR A 41 20.84 -4.62 4.91
CA TYR A 41 20.96 -3.29 5.52
C TYR A 41 19.66 -2.53 5.31
N TYR A 42 19.38 -1.58 6.20
CA TYR A 42 18.08 -0.91 6.24
C TYR A 42 18.27 0.60 6.40
N SER A 43 17.41 1.37 5.74
CA SER A 43 17.28 2.80 6.01
C SER A 43 16.59 3.04 7.36
N ASP A 44 16.64 4.27 7.85
CA ASP A 44 15.64 4.74 8.80
C ASP A 44 14.29 4.92 8.10
N GLU A 45 13.24 5.08 8.90
CA GLU A 45 11.93 5.45 8.37
C GLU A 45 11.98 6.88 7.81
N THR A 46 11.51 7.05 6.58
CA THR A 46 11.61 8.31 5.83
C THR A 46 10.22 8.80 5.43
N GLU A 47 9.93 10.07 5.68
CA GLU A 47 8.71 10.75 5.22
C GLU A 47 8.79 11.03 3.72
N HIS A 48 7.76 10.60 2.95
CA HIS A 48 7.70 10.90 1.51
C HIS A 48 6.98 12.21 1.19
N GLY A 49 6.38 12.89 2.18
CA GLY A 49 5.83 14.24 2.03
C GLY A 49 4.52 14.38 1.24
N LEU A 50 3.84 13.27 0.91
CA LEU A 50 2.56 13.29 0.17
C LEU A 50 1.33 13.09 1.08
N GLY A 51 1.57 13.04 2.40
CA GLY A 51 0.57 12.71 3.42
C GLY A 51 0.26 11.21 3.46
N PRO A 52 -0.67 10.78 4.34
CA PRO A 52 -1.12 9.40 4.38
C PRO A 52 -1.79 8.96 3.08
N GLY A 53 -1.63 7.67 2.73
CA GLY A 53 -2.26 7.05 1.57
C GLY A 53 -1.32 6.14 0.78
N PRO A 54 -1.85 5.42 -0.22
CA PRO A 54 -1.03 4.62 -1.11
C PRO A 54 -0.20 5.51 -2.03
N VAL A 55 1.09 5.21 -2.14
CA VAL A 55 2.00 5.80 -3.12
C VAL A 55 2.73 4.68 -3.86
N ARG A 56 3.05 4.92 -5.13
CA ARG A 56 4.00 4.12 -5.87
C ARG A 56 5.40 4.64 -5.53
N LEU A 57 6.27 3.74 -5.09
CA LEU A 57 7.68 4.04 -4.85
C LEU A 57 8.54 3.53 -6.02
N SER A 58 9.50 4.35 -6.43
CA SER A 58 10.56 4.00 -7.38
C SER A 58 11.91 4.39 -6.76
N PHE A 59 12.93 3.57 -6.99
CA PHE A 59 14.25 3.75 -6.39
C PHE A 59 15.35 3.66 -7.45
N ALA A 60 16.41 4.43 -7.23
CA ALA A 60 17.67 4.32 -7.96
C ALA A 60 18.86 4.40 -7.03
N PHE A 61 19.90 3.65 -7.33
CA PHE A 61 21.18 3.78 -6.63
C PHE A 61 22.06 4.83 -7.32
N GLY A 62 22.72 5.66 -6.53
CA GLY A 62 23.71 6.61 -7.03
C GLY A 62 25.06 5.93 -7.27
N ASP A 63 25.54 5.96 -8.52
CA ASP A 63 26.82 5.41 -8.93
C ASP A 63 27.80 6.50 -9.35
N ALA A 64 28.68 6.86 -8.43
CA ALA A 64 29.73 7.86 -8.63
C ALA A 64 31.03 7.26 -9.22
N PHE A 65 31.08 5.95 -9.45
CA PHE A 65 32.31 5.25 -9.89
C PHE A 65 32.08 4.40 -11.14
N ALA A 66 30.99 4.66 -11.87
CA ALA A 66 30.68 4.00 -13.12
C ALA A 66 31.77 4.22 -14.18
N TYR A 67 31.94 3.23 -15.04
CA TYR A 67 32.89 3.26 -16.14
C TYR A 67 32.23 2.79 -17.45
N GLN A 68 32.45 3.53 -18.53
CA GLN A 68 32.08 3.14 -19.89
C GLN A 68 32.99 3.85 -20.89
N ASN A 69 33.91 3.12 -21.52
CA ASN A 69 34.96 3.70 -22.38
C ASN A 69 35.79 4.80 -21.70
N GLY A 70 35.89 4.74 -20.37
CA GLY A 70 36.49 5.76 -19.50
C GLY A 70 35.67 5.92 -18.20
N PRO A 71 36.27 6.49 -17.13
CA PRO A 71 35.51 6.88 -15.94
C PRO A 71 34.45 7.92 -16.32
N LEU A 72 33.22 7.74 -15.82
CA LEU A 72 32.15 8.72 -16.04
C LEU A 72 32.30 9.89 -15.07
N GLU A 73 32.11 11.12 -15.58
CA GLU A 73 32.31 12.35 -14.79
C GLU A 73 31.12 12.68 -13.88
N SER A 74 29.93 12.22 -14.22
CA SER A 74 28.71 12.46 -13.46
C SER A 74 28.22 11.18 -12.76
N GLU A 75 27.56 11.38 -11.62
CA GLU A 75 26.86 10.29 -10.94
C GLU A 75 25.77 9.73 -11.85
N GLN A 76 25.80 8.42 -12.06
CA GLN A 76 24.75 7.70 -12.79
C GLN A 76 23.69 7.22 -11.82
N LEU A 77 22.45 7.12 -12.29
CA LEU A 77 21.33 6.57 -11.52
C LEU A 77 21.01 5.17 -12.03
N LEU A 78 21.22 4.18 -11.17
CA LEU A 78 21.02 2.78 -11.50
C LEU A 78 19.64 2.29 -11.07
N PHE A 79 18.87 1.78 -12.02
CA PHE A 79 17.52 1.27 -11.80
C PHE A 79 17.43 -0.23 -12.09
N GLY A 80 16.69 -0.96 -11.25
CA GLY A 80 16.43 -2.37 -11.46
C GLY A 80 17.64 -3.27 -11.16
N SER A 81 17.68 -4.44 -11.80
CA SER A 81 18.74 -5.43 -11.60
C SER A 81 19.96 -5.11 -12.45
N LEU A 82 21.14 -5.00 -11.83
CA LEU A 82 22.38 -4.70 -12.54
C LEU A 82 22.95 -5.90 -13.31
N ASN A 83 22.49 -7.12 -13.02
CA ASN A 83 22.97 -8.33 -13.70
C ASN A 83 22.70 -8.28 -15.21
N VAL A 84 21.69 -7.53 -15.66
CA VAL A 84 21.37 -7.40 -17.09
C VAL A 84 22.41 -6.61 -17.88
N PHE A 85 23.35 -5.95 -17.20
CA PHE A 85 24.44 -5.19 -17.81
C PHE A 85 25.77 -5.96 -17.84
N GLU A 86 25.82 -7.22 -17.36
CA GLU A 86 27.05 -8.03 -17.31
C GLU A 86 27.71 -8.26 -18.68
N GLU A 87 26.92 -8.22 -19.76
CA GLU A 87 27.40 -8.37 -21.15
C GLU A 87 27.61 -7.02 -21.86
N SER A 88 27.52 -5.90 -21.14
CA SER A 88 27.64 -4.56 -21.71
C SER A 88 29.03 -3.94 -21.48
N GLU A 89 29.34 -2.86 -22.21
CA GLU A 89 30.54 -2.04 -21.94
C GLU A 89 30.42 -1.18 -20.67
N TYR A 90 29.23 -1.12 -20.08
CA TYR A 90 28.98 -0.36 -18.86
C TYR A 90 29.35 -1.20 -17.64
N ILE A 91 30.28 -0.69 -16.84
CA ILE A 91 30.76 -1.32 -15.62
C ILE A 91 30.26 -0.49 -14.43
N PRO A 92 29.27 -0.98 -13.68
CA PRO A 92 28.78 -0.29 -12.48
C PRO A 92 29.87 -0.22 -11.39
N GLY A 93 29.94 0.91 -10.70
CA GLY A 93 30.80 1.12 -9.53
C GLY A 93 30.29 0.44 -8.25
N MET A 94 29.16 -0.26 -8.32
CA MET A 94 28.59 -1.04 -7.22
C MET A 94 28.14 -2.43 -7.71
N PRO A 95 28.17 -3.44 -6.82
CA PRO A 95 27.70 -4.77 -7.18
C PRO A 95 26.18 -4.80 -7.32
N PRO A 96 25.62 -5.88 -7.88
CA PRO A 96 24.19 -6.11 -7.84
C PRO A 96 23.63 -6.02 -6.41
N VAL A 97 22.48 -5.35 -6.30
CA VAL A 97 21.79 -5.10 -5.03
C VAL A 97 20.34 -5.51 -5.16
N ASP A 98 19.89 -6.42 -4.29
CA ASP A 98 18.46 -6.65 -4.10
C ASP A 98 17.90 -5.48 -3.29
N ILE A 99 16.75 -4.94 -3.69
CA ILE A 99 16.07 -3.85 -3.00
C ILE A 99 14.61 -4.20 -2.74
N GLY A 100 14.12 -3.85 -1.56
CA GLY A 100 12.72 -3.92 -1.19
C GLY A 100 12.33 -2.71 -0.34
N ALA A 101 11.04 -2.40 -0.30
CA ALA A 101 10.52 -1.29 0.49
C ALA A 101 9.22 -1.68 1.23
N ILE A 102 9.05 -1.10 2.41
CA ILE A 102 7.82 -1.16 3.19
C ILE A 102 7.23 0.25 3.20
N LEU A 103 5.99 0.40 2.73
CA LEU A 103 5.24 1.64 2.81
C LEU A 103 4.28 1.62 4.01
N PHE A 104 4.43 2.58 4.92
CA PHE A 104 3.51 2.81 6.03
C PHE A 104 2.50 3.88 5.63
N GLN A 105 1.47 3.44 4.90
CA GLN A 105 0.47 4.33 4.29
C GLN A 105 -0.24 5.23 5.29
N ASP A 106 -0.45 4.78 6.51
CA ASP A 106 -1.17 5.54 7.53
C ASP A 106 -0.33 6.69 8.13
N ARG A 107 0.99 6.63 7.97
CA ARG A 107 1.94 7.64 8.42
C ARG A 107 2.50 8.50 7.29
N GLY A 108 2.40 8.05 6.04
CA GLY A 108 3.01 8.73 4.90
C GLY A 108 4.54 8.59 4.88
N THR A 109 5.03 7.45 5.37
CA THR A 109 6.46 7.14 5.51
C THR A 109 6.78 5.79 4.87
N PHE A 110 8.05 5.55 4.58
CA PHE A 110 8.51 4.27 4.07
C PHE A 110 9.90 3.91 4.62
N LYS A 111 10.25 2.63 4.50
CA LYS A 111 11.56 2.10 4.87
C LYS A 111 12.10 1.23 3.74
N VAL A 112 13.39 1.33 3.45
CA VAL A 112 14.06 0.57 2.40
C VAL A 112 14.97 -0.48 3.04
N GLY A 113 14.96 -1.68 2.48
CA GLY A 113 15.91 -2.74 2.79
C GLY A 113 16.71 -3.09 1.54
N ILE A 114 18.00 -3.31 1.70
CA ILE A 114 18.90 -3.73 0.64
C ILE A 114 19.67 -4.99 1.04
N ARG A 115 20.07 -5.79 0.05
CA ARG A 115 21.02 -6.90 0.23
C ARG A 115 22.03 -6.89 -0.91
N LEU A 116 23.32 -6.94 -0.56
CA LEU A 116 24.42 -6.85 -1.51
C LEU A 116 24.84 -8.23 -2.00
N ALA A 117 25.11 -8.37 -3.30
CA ALA A 117 25.66 -9.60 -3.86
C ALA A 117 27.15 -9.78 -3.51
N SER A 118 27.91 -8.68 -3.46
CA SER A 118 29.36 -8.68 -3.19
C SER A 118 29.74 -7.62 -2.15
N SER A 119 30.94 -7.74 -1.58
CA SER A 119 31.44 -6.75 -0.62
C SER A 119 31.78 -5.44 -1.29
N ILE A 120 31.53 -4.33 -0.60
CA ILE A 120 31.97 -3.00 -1.01
C ILE A 120 32.69 -2.27 0.14
N PRO A 121 33.76 -1.51 -0.14
CA PRO A 121 34.47 -0.74 0.89
C PRO A 121 33.69 0.48 1.39
N GLN A 122 32.73 0.98 0.60
CA GLN A 122 31.91 2.14 0.94
C GLN A 122 31.12 1.87 2.22
N LYS A 123 31.11 2.87 3.12
CA LYS A 123 30.38 2.82 4.39
C LYS A 123 28.94 3.30 4.29
N GLN A 124 28.52 3.71 3.11
CA GLN A 124 27.16 4.15 2.85
C GLN A 124 26.82 3.91 1.39
N ILE A 125 25.54 3.67 1.14
CA ILE A 125 24.95 3.66 -0.21
C ILE A 125 23.92 4.77 -0.27
N VAL A 126 23.96 5.54 -1.35
CA VAL A 126 23.00 6.59 -1.67
C VAL A 126 21.88 5.99 -2.50
N ILE A 127 20.63 6.25 -2.07
CA ILE A 127 19.42 5.85 -2.80
C ILE A 127 18.60 7.10 -3.08
N TYR A 128 18.32 7.33 -4.36
CA TYR A 128 17.34 8.30 -4.81
C TYR A 128 15.97 7.63 -4.86
N TRP A 129 14.94 8.35 -4.42
CA TRP A 129 13.59 7.83 -4.38
C TRP A 129 12.60 8.82 -5.01
N TRP A 130 11.56 8.26 -5.60
CA TRP A 130 10.38 8.97 -6.08
C TRP A 130 9.14 8.32 -5.50
N ALA A 131 8.23 9.14 -5.01
CA ALA A 131 6.90 8.75 -4.61
C ALA A 131 5.88 9.44 -5.53
N GLU A 132 4.92 8.67 -6.03
CA GLU A 132 3.79 9.18 -6.80
C GLU A 132 2.53 8.74 -6.06
N THR A 133 1.60 9.66 -5.77
CA THR A 133 0.29 9.26 -5.28
C THR A 133 -0.32 8.29 -6.27
N LEU A 134 -0.63 7.08 -5.81
CA LEU A 134 -1.54 6.25 -6.58
C LEU A 134 -2.86 7.00 -6.51
N GLU A 135 -3.36 7.42 -7.67
CA GLU A 135 -4.78 7.73 -7.74
C GLU A 135 -5.47 6.51 -7.16
N GLU A 136 -6.13 6.71 -6.01
CA GLU A 136 -7.18 5.78 -5.64
C GLU A 136 -8.00 5.69 -6.91
N LEU A 137 -8.10 4.48 -7.49
CA LEU A 137 -9.18 4.22 -8.43
C LEU A 137 -10.38 4.77 -7.68
N GLU A 138 -10.90 5.92 -8.12
CA GLU A 138 -12.16 6.40 -7.56
C GLU A 138 -13.03 5.16 -7.60
N PRO A 139 -13.49 4.66 -6.44
CA PRO A 139 -14.30 3.45 -6.43
C PRO A 139 -15.35 3.70 -7.49
N GLU A 140 -15.31 2.91 -8.60
CA GLU A 140 -15.78 3.33 -9.93
C GLU A 140 -16.93 4.29 -9.74
N GLU A 141 -16.77 5.57 -10.17
CA GLU A 141 -17.76 6.65 -9.99
C GLU A 141 -19.11 6.00 -9.74
N LYS A 142 -19.56 5.97 -8.47
CA LYS A 142 -20.84 5.34 -8.12
C LYS A 142 -21.81 5.89 -9.14
N ASP A 143 -22.18 5.06 -10.11
CA ASP A 143 -23.02 5.47 -11.22
C ASP A 143 -24.19 6.16 -10.55
N THR A 144 -24.30 7.48 -10.78
CA THR A 144 -25.47 8.25 -10.35
C THR A 144 -26.71 7.44 -10.73
N PRO A 145 -27.68 7.35 -9.82
CA PRO A 145 -28.53 6.20 -9.64
C PRO A 145 -29.28 5.89 -10.93
N THR A 146 -28.83 4.85 -11.64
CA THR A 146 -29.71 4.17 -12.58
C THR A 146 -30.79 3.51 -11.73
N GLU A 147 -32.04 3.64 -12.15
CA GLU A 147 -33.29 3.14 -11.55
C GLU A 147 -33.36 1.60 -11.37
N ALA A 148 -32.31 1.00 -10.83
CA ALA A 148 -32.20 -0.39 -10.41
C ALA A 148 -31.68 -0.47 -8.96
N ALA A 149 -32.12 0.45 -8.09
CA ALA A 149 -31.98 0.27 -6.65
C ALA A 149 -33.07 -0.69 -6.18
N THR A 150 -32.73 -1.95 -5.89
CA THR A 150 -33.42 -2.77 -4.86
C THR A 150 -32.71 -4.11 -4.70
N GLU A 151 -31.88 -4.24 -3.66
CA GLU A 151 -31.53 -5.48 -2.91
C GLU A 151 -30.19 -5.30 -2.15
N GLU A 152 -29.46 -4.21 -2.36
CA GLU A 152 -28.15 -4.03 -1.73
C GLU A 152 -28.26 -3.70 -0.23
N PHE A 153 -27.67 -4.56 0.59
CA PHE A 153 -27.47 -4.37 2.02
C PHE A 153 -25.96 -4.42 2.31
N PHE A 154 -25.38 -3.29 2.73
CA PHE A 154 -23.95 -3.21 3.08
C PHE A 154 -23.68 -2.10 4.10
N ILE A 155 -22.53 -2.16 4.80
CA ILE A 155 -22.06 -1.10 5.70
C ILE A 155 -21.42 0.01 4.86
N GLU A 156 -21.99 1.21 4.86
CA GLU A 156 -21.63 2.26 3.90
C GLU A 156 -20.51 3.21 4.36
N ASN A 157 -20.27 3.29 5.67
CA ASN A 157 -19.36 4.27 6.26
C ASN A 157 -18.22 3.61 7.07
N ALA A 158 -17.80 2.40 6.73
CA ALA A 158 -16.77 1.73 7.52
C ALA A 158 -15.41 2.47 7.49
N PRO A 159 -14.84 2.87 8.65
CA PRO A 159 -13.56 3.58 8.71
C PRO A 159 -12.39 2.60 8.53
N LYS A 160 -11.33 3.03 7.83
CA LYS A 160 -10.11 2.21 7.68
C LYS A 160 -9.41 1.93 9.02
N PHE A 161 -9.45 2.88 9.96
CA PHE A 161 -8.87 2.71 11.31
C PHE A 161 -9.61 3.52 12.38
N LEU A 162 -9.54 3.06 13.63
CA LEU A 162 -9.99 3.77 14.83
C LEU A 162 -8.90 3.75 15.91
N ARG A 163 -8.96 4.71 16.83
CA ARG A 163 -8.08 4.72 18.01
C ARG A 163 -8.66 3.85 19.11
N LYS A 164 -7.79 3.35 20.00
CA LYS A 164 -8.19 2.63 21.24
C LYS A 164 -9.28 3.42 21.99
N GLY A 165 -10.37 2.75 22.35
CA GLY A 165 -11.48 3.34 23.11
C GLY A 165 -12.36 4.34 22.33
N MET A 166 -12.07 4.62 21.07
CA MET A 166 -12.86 5.54 20.25
C MET A 166 -14.24 4.95 19.95
N LYS A 167 -15.26 5.82 19.96
CA LYS A 167 -16.61 5.49 19.50
C LYS A 167 -16.80 5.87 18.04
N TYR A 168 -17.48 5.01 17.28
CA TYR A 168 -17.79 5.22 15.86
C TYR A 168 -19.20 4.74 15.53
N GLN A 169 -19.96 5.56 14.82
CA GLN A 169 -21.33 5.25 14.41
C GLN A 169 -21.32 4.59 13.03
N PHE A 170 -21.62 3.30 12.97
CA PHE A 170 -21.82 2.61 11.70
C PHE A 170 -23.20 2.90 11.12
N GLN A 171 -23.27 2.92 9.79
CA GLN A 171 -24.48 3.09 8.99
C GLN A 171 -24.51 2.01 7.91
N CYS A 172 -25.72 1.55 7.59
CA CYS A 172 -25.96 0.60 6.52
C CYS A 172 -26.79 1.25 5.42
N ALA A 173 -26.41 0.97 4.17
CA ALA A 173 -27.35 1.06 3.08
C ALA A 173 -28.33 -0.11 3.21
N LEU A 174 -29.62 0.19 3.23
CA LEU A 174 -30.69 -0.79 3.39
C LEU A 174 -31.40 -1.04 2.05
N PRO A 175 -31.94 -2.25 1.82
CA PRO A 175 -32.79 -2.50 0.67
C PRO A 175 -33.97 -1.52 0.66
N LYS A 176 -34.35 -1.03 -0.52
CA LYS A 176 -35.47 -0.08 -0.66
C LYS A 176 -36.75 -0.70 -0.08
N GLY A 177 -37.44 0.03 0.78
CA GLY A 177 -38.66 -0.44 1.44
C GLY A 177 -38.42 -1.35 2.65
N TYR A 178 -37.16 -1.59 3.03
CA TYR A 178 -36.84 -2.22 4.30
C TYR A 178 -36.98 -1.21 5.46
N ASP A 179 -37.81 -1.55 6.45
CA ASP A 179 -38.08 -0.76 7.65
C ASP A 179 -37.76 -1.53 8.95
N GLY A 180 -37.19 -2.72 8.82
CA GLY A 180 -36.78 -3.56 9.95
C GLY A 180 -35.49 -3.07 10.64
N PRO A 181 -35.16 -3.63 11.81
CA PRO A 181 -33.94 -3.30 12.53
C PRO A 181 -32.70 -3.96 11.91
N VAL A 182 -31.57 -3.26 11.98
CA VAL A 182 -30.25 -3.84 11.68
C VAL A 182 -29.69 -4.48 12.94
N HIS A 183 -29.29 -5.74 12.85
CA HIS A 183 -28.60 -6.42 13.94
C HIS A 183 -27.10 -6.29 13.77
N TRP A 184 -26.42 -5.86 14.84
CA TRP A 184 -24.98 -5.61 14.84
C TRP A 184 -24.25 -6.60 15.73
N LYS A 185 -23.05 -7.02 15.29
CA LYS A 185 -22.20 -7.91 16.07
C LYS A 185 -20.72 -7.64 15.80
N VAL A 186 -19.92 -7.64 16.87
CA VAL A 186 -18.47 -7.76 16.77
C VAL A 186 -18.12 -9.26 16.76
N LEU A 187 -17.39 -9.71 15.75
CA LEU A 187 -16.94 -11.10 15.65
C LEU A 187 -15.57 -11.27 16.31
N GLY A 188 -15.43 -12.31 17.13
CA GLY A 188 -14.21 -12.61 17.88
C GLY A 188 -14.19 -12.02 19.31
N GLN A 189 -13.47 -12.68 20.22
CA GLN A 189 -13.31 -12.19 21.60
C GLN A 189 -12.39 -10.97 21.64
N GLY A 190 -12.71 -9.99 22.49
CA GLY A 190 -11.87 -8.82 22.72
C GLY A 190 -11.96 -7.72 21.66
N GLY A 191 -12.88 -7.82 20.70
CA GLY A 191 -13.03 -6.84 19.62
C GLY A 191 -13.79 -5.57 19.95
N GLY A 192 -14.03 -5.27 21.23
CA GLY A 192 -14.84 -4.14 21.67
C GLY A 192 -16.32 -4.48 21.78
N SER A 193 -17.18 -3.47 21.68
CA SER A 193 -18.64 -3.62 21.80
C SER A 193 -19.37 -2.77 20.76
N ILE A 194 -20.45 -3.27 20.20
CA ILE A 194 -21.36 -2.53 19.33
C ILE A 194 -22.78 -2.62 19.89
N ASP A 195 -23.52 -1.50 19.91
CA ASP A 195 -24.92 -1.50 20.35
C ASP A 195 -25.89 -1.73 19.18
N HIS A 196 -27.19 -1.81 19.49
CA HIS A 196 -28.25 -2.04 18.52
C HIS A 196 -28.40 -0.92 17.48
N ASN A 197 -27.87 0.28 17.75
CA ASN A 197 -27.91 1.40 16.82
C ASN A 197 -26.67 1.46 15.93
N GLY A 198 -25.72 0.52 16.07
CA GLY A 198 -24.47 0.53 15.31
C GLY A 198 -23.38 1.43 15.91
N MET A 199 -23.53 1.88 17.16
CA MET A 199 -22.48 2.61 17.86
C MET A 199 -21.44 1.61 18.37
N TYR A 200 -20.29 1.56 17.70
CA TYR A 200 -19.16 0.73 18.07
C TYR A 200 -18.21 1.47 19.01
N THR A 201 -17.72 0.78 20.04
CA THR A 201 -16.63 1.23 20.91
C THR A 201 -15.42 0.33 20.70
N ALA A 202 -14.36 0.92 20.15
CA ALA A 202 -13.11 0.23 19.89
C ALA A 202 -12.48 -0.32 21.18
N PRO A 203 -11.92 -1.55 21.16
CA PRO A 203 -11.22 -2.10 22.31
C PRO A 203 -9.95 -1.30 22.62
N ASN A 204 -9.44 -1.45 23.83
CA ASN A 204 -8.16 -0.87 24.25
C ASN A 204 -6.94 -1.71 23.80
N VAL A 205 -7.12 -2.57 22.79
CA VAL A 205 -6.11 -3.48 22.24
C VAL A 205 -5.99 -3.22 20.75
N GLN A 206 -4.75 -3.12 20.26
CA GLN A 206 -4.52 -2.99 18.82
C GLN A 206 -4.81 -4.31 18.11
N GLY A 207 -5.31 -4.21 16.88
CA GLY A 207 -5.65 -5.40 16.10
C GLY A 207 -6.62 -5.09 14.99
N VAL A 208 -6.92 -6.10 14.18
CA VAL A 208 -7.98 -6.03 13.17
C VAL A 208 -9.20 -6.74 13.74
N PHE A 209 -10.34 -6.06 13.74
CA PHE A 209 -11.60 -6.60 14.23
C PHE A 209 -12.66 -6.57 13.15
N GLN A 210 -13.56 -7.54 13.24
CA GLN A 210 -14.58 -7.78 12.24
C GLN A 210 -15.94 -7.35 12.79
N ILE A 211 -16.64 -6.49 12.05
CA ILE A 211 -18.00 -6.02 12.37
C ILE A 211 -18.96 -6.62 11.36
N GLU A 212 -19.97 -7.32 11.85
CA GLU A 212 -21.06 -7.89 11.07
C GLU A 212 -22.34 -7.07 11.29
N ALA A 213 -23.04 -6.77 10.20
CA ALA A 213 -24.41 -6.28 10.22
C ALA A 213 -25.31 -7.30 9.51
N SER A 214 -26.53 -7.49 10.01
CA SER A 214 -27.49 -8.44 9.44
C SER A 214 -28.94 -7.99 9.49
N LEU A 215 -29.75 -8.45 8.53
CA LEU A 215 -31.20 -8.27 8.42
C LEU A 215 -31.93 -9.62 8.48
N ASP A 216 -33.27 -9.58 8.61
CA ASP A 216 -34.20 -10.72 8.43
C ASP A 216 -33.76 -12.01 9.14
N ASP A 217 -33.82 -11.99 10.48
CA ASP A 217 -33.39 -13.11 11.34
C ASP A 217 -31.97 -13.64 11.03
N GLN A 218 -31.09 -12.74 10.60
CA GLN A 218 -29.69 -12.98 10.26
C GLN A 218 -29.41 -13.72 8.93
N GLU A 219 -30.39 -13.84 8.03
CA GLU A 219 -30.16 -14.46 6.72
C GLU A 219 -29.32 -13.58 5.78
N LYS A 220 -29.58 -12.26 5.77
CA LYS A 220 -28.81 -11.29 4.97
C LYS A 220 -27.72 -10.68 5.83
N LYS A 221 -26.45 -10.91 5.49
CA LYS A 221 -25.28 -10.44 6.26
C LYS A 221 -24.30 -9.66 5.40
N THR A 222 -23.66 -8.69 6.02
CA THR A 222 -22.51 -7.97 5.47
C THR A 222 -21.45 -7.80 6.55
N THR A 223 -20.20 -7.63 6.16
CA THR A 223 -19.06 -7.61 7.09
C THR A 223 -18.01 -6.62 6.64
N VAL A 224 -17.41 -5.92 7.60
CA VAL A 224 -16.25 -5.05 7.40
C VAL A 224 -15.15 -5.35 8.42
N TYR A 225 -13.91 -4.99 8.08
CA TYR A 225 -12.74 -5.12 8.96
C TYR A 225 -12.22 -3.74 9.32
N ILE A 226 -11.95 -3.52 10.61
CA ILE A 226 -11.49 -2.25 11.16
C ILE A 226 -10.18 -2.47 11.90
N MET A 227 -9.18 -1.64 11.61
CA MET A 227 -7.90 -1.65 12.33
C MET A 227 -7.96 -0.72 13.55
N ILE A 228 -7.59 -1.22 14.72
CA ILE A 228 -7.44 -0.42 15.94
C ILE A 228 -5.96 -0.15 16.18
N LYS A 229 -5.62 1.13 16.31
CA LYS A 229 -4.28 1.62 16.61
C LYS A 229 -4.30 2.59 17.80
N GLU A 230 -3.12 3.06 18.20
CA GLU A 230 -2.99 4.09 19.27
C GLU A 230 -3.65 5.43 18.92
#